data_AF-A0A8T2ZKG0-F1
#
_entry.id   AF-A0A8T2ZKG0-F1
#
_cell.length_a   1.000
_cell.length_b   1.000
_cell.length_c   1.000
_cell.angle_alpha   90.00
_cell.angle_beta   90.00
_cell.angle_gamma   90.00
#
_symmetry.space_group_name_H-M   'P 1'
#
loop_
_entity.id
_entity.type
_entity.pdbx_description
1 polymer ?
#
loop_
_entity_poly.entity_id
_entity_poly.type
_entity_poly.pdbx_seq_one_letter_code
_entity_poly.pdbx_strand_id
1 'polypeptide(L)'
;FEDVLNQPDPREDLRKVVDPRLGEDYPLDSVRKMAQLGKACTQENPQLRPSMRSIVVALMTLSSSTEDWDVGSFYENQALVNLMSGR
;
A
#
# COMPACT_ATOMS: atom_id res chain seq x y z
N PHE A 1 -2.29 -11.97 -5.32
CA PHE A 1 -1.86 -10.88 -4.41
C PHE A 1 -2.61 -10.90 -3.09
N GLU A 2 -3.94 -11.10 -3.09
CA GLU A 2 -4.71 -11.12 -1.84
C GLU A 2 -4.30 -12.25 -0.88
N ASP A 3 -4.07 -13.45 -1.40
CA ASP A 3 -3.71 -14.62 -0.58
C ASP A 3 -2.42 -14.42 0.22
N VAL A 4 -1.46 -13.66 -0.32
CA VAL A 4 -0.16 -13.40 0.32
C VAL A 4 -0.26 -12.33 1.41
N LEU A 5 -1.15 -11.34 1.24
CA LEU A 5 -1.30 -10.22 2.17
C LEU A 5 -2.28 -10.50 3.32
N ASN A 6 -3.11 -11.54 3.20
CA ASN A 6 -4.10 -11.93 4.20
C ASN A 6 -3.57 -13.00 5.20
N GLN A 7 -2.34 -13.49 5.05
CA GLN A 7 -1.72 -14.48 5.95
C GLN A 7 -1.16 -13.82 7.23
N PRO A 8 -1.19 -14.52 8.39
CA PRO A 8 -0.62 -14.03 9.65
C PRO A 8 0.91 -13.95 9.64
N ASP A 9 1.60 -14.76 8.81
CA ASP A 9 3.04 -14.62 8.54
C ASP A 9 3.30 -14.40 7.03
N PRO A 10 3.05 -13.17 6.53
CA PRO A 10 3.11 -12.88 5.10
C PRO A 10 4.55 -12.77 4.57
N ARG A 11 5.58 -12.94 5.42
CA ARG A 11 6.97 -12.59 5.08
C ARG A 11 7.58 -13.52 4.05
N GLU A 12 7.43 -14.84 4.23
CA GLU A 12 7.98 -15.81 3.28
C GLU A 12 7.18 -15.84 1.97
N ASP A 13 5.85 -15.73 2.06
CA ASP A 13 4.98 -15.74 0.88
C ASP A 13 5.13 -14.48 0.05
N LEU A 14 5.42 -13.34 0.68
CA LEU A 14 5.69 -12.10 -0.02
C LEU A 14 6.98 -12.19 -0.85
N ARG A 15 8.04 -12.82 -0.33
CA ARG A 15 9.28 -13.02 -1.10
C ARG A 15 9.07 -13.87 -2.35
N LYS A 16 8.15 -14.85 -2.31
CA LYS A 16 7.84 -15.71 -3.46
C LYS A 16 7.21 -14.96 -4.65
N VAL A 17 6.64 -13.77 -4.40
CA VAL A 17 5.98 -12.96 -5.44
C VAL A 17 6.77 -11.72 -5.84
N VAL A 18 7.91 -11.45 -5.20
CA VAL A 18 8.86 -10.41 -5.62
C VAL A 18 9.63 -10.87 -6.84
N ASP A 19 9.98 -9.95 -7.75
CA ASP A 19 10.82 -10.25 -8.90
C ASP A 19 12.15 -10.89 -8.43
N PRO A 20 12.44 -12.16 -8.82
CA PRO A 20 13.66 -12.85 -8.42
C PRO A 20 14.95 -12.13 -8.83
N ARG A 21 14.88 -11.25 -9.84
CA ARG A 21 16.02 -10.46 -10.31
C ARG A 21 16.47 -9.38 -9.30
N LEU A 22 15.64 -9.07 -8.31
CA LEU A 22 15.99 -8.18 -7.19
C LEU A 22 16.83 -8.88 -6.11
N GLY A 23 16.97 -10.21 -6.17
CA GLY A 23 17.71 -10.99 -5.18
C GLY A 23 17.08 -10.88 -3.78
N GLU A 24 17.91 -10.65 -2.77
CA GLU A 24 17.49 -10.42 -1.38
C GLU A 24 17.82 -8.98 -0.92
N ASP A 25 18.19 -8.09 -1.85
CA ASP A 25 18.66 -6.74 -1.56
C ASP A 25 17.50 -5.73 -1.58
N TYR A 26 16.51 -5.96 -0.72
CA TYR A 26 15.41 -5.03 -0.52
C TYR A 26 14.83 -5.10 0.89
N PRO A 27 14.36 -3.96 1.44
CA PRO A 27 13.63 -3.95 2.69
C PRO A 27 12.25 -4.61 2.49
N LEU A 28 12.02 -5.74 3.16
CA LEU A 28 10.77 -6.50 3.07
C LEU A 28 9.55 -5.67 3.47
N ASP A 29 9.72 -4.74 4.42
CA ASP A 29 8.65 -3.82 4.80
C ASP A 29 8.25 -2.95 3.62
N SER A 30 9.19 -2.35 2.88
CA SER A 30 8.85 -1.54 1.69
C SER A 30 8.12 -2.35 0.63
N VAL A 31 8.50 -3.62 0.42
CA VAL A 31 7.78 -4.53 -0.47
C VAL A 31 6.35 -4.75 0.02
N ARG A 32 6.15 -4.98 1.32
CA ARG A 32 4.83 -5.20 1.90
C ARG A 32 3.93 -3.98 1.69
N LYS A 33 4.46 -2.78 1.95
CA LYS A 33 3.75 -1.52 1.74
C LYS A 33 3.40 -1.31 0.26
N MET A 34 4.35 -1.58 -0.64
CA MET A 34 4.12 -1.51 -2.08
C MET A 34 3.03 -2.49 -2.54
N ALA A 35 3.04 -3.72 -2.02
CA ALA A 35 2.03 -4.72 -2.31
C ALA A 35 0.65 -4.30 -1.79
N GLN A 36 0.57 -3.68 -0.62
CA GLN A 36 -0.69 -3.13 -0.08
C GLN A 36 -1.22 -1.97 -0.94
N LEU A 37 -0.34 -1.08 -1.42
CA LEU A 37 -0.72 -0.04 -2.38
C LEU A 37 -1.22 -0.66 -3.70
N GLY A 38 -0.52 -1.67 -4.21
CA GLY A 38 -0.94 -2.44 -5.38
C GLY A 38 -2.33 -3.05 -5.22
N LYS A 39 -2.59 -3.70 -4.08
CA LYS A 39 -3.91 -4.27 -3.73
C LYS A 39 -5.01 -3.20 -3.77
N ALA A 40 -4.76 -2.03 -3.16
CA ALA A 40 -5.72 -0.93 -3.18
C ALA A 40 -6.01 -0.44 -4.61
N CYS A 41 -4.98 -0.33 -5.46
CA CYS A 41 -5.11 0.06 -6.87
C CYS A 41 -5.90 -0.97 -7.71
N THR A 42 -5.84 -2.25 -7.35
CA THR A 42 -6.50 -3.34 -8.07
C THR A 42 -7.83 -3.78 -7.44
N GLN A 43 -8.41 -3.00 -6.53
CA GLN A 43 -9.71 -3.30 -5.93
C GLN A 43 -10.76 -3.60 -7.02
N GLU A 44 -11.51 -4.69 -6.85
CA GLU A 44 -12.56 -5.09 -7.80
C GLU A 44 -13.58 -3.97 -7.98
N ASN A 45 -14.04 -3.39 -6.87
CA ASN A 45 -14.89 -2.20 -6.88
C ASN A 45 -14.07 -0.95 -7.25
N PRO A 46 -14.31 -0.31 -8.41
CA PRO A 46 -13.55 0.86 -8.84
C PRO A 46 -13.68 2.05 -7.89
N GLN A 47 -14.78 2.16 -7.15
CA GLN A 47 -15.04 3.27 -6.22
C GLN A 47 -14.16 3.21 -4.96
N LEU A 48 -13.54 2.06 -4.68
CA LEU A 48 -12.61 1.88 -3.57
C LEU A 48 -11.14 2.05 -4.00
N ARG A 49 -10.87 2.25 -5.30
CA ARG A 49 -9.50 2.47 -5.78
C ARG A 49 -9.04 3.88 -5.42
N PRO A 50 -7.77 4.06 -5.02
CA PRO A 50 -7.24 5.38 -4.67
C PRO A 50 -7.13 6.28 -5.90
N SER A 51 -7.22 7.60 -5.69
CA SER A 51 -6.93 8.58 -6.73
C SER A 51 -5.44 8.57 -7.10
N MET A 52 -5.09 8.95 -8.33
CA MET A 52 -3.68 9.10 -8.73
C MET A 52 -2.90 10.05 -7.82
N ARG A 53 -3.55 11.11 -7.30
CA ARG A 53 -2.92 12.01 -6.32
C ARG A 53 -2.53 11.26 -5.05
N SER A 54 -3.43 10.46 -4.49
CA SER A 54 -3.18 9.65 -3.30
C SER A 54 -2.08 8.61 -3.56
N ILE A 55 -2.06 7.98 -4.74
CA ILE A 55 -1.01 7.04 -5.15
C ILE A 55 0.37 7.71 -5.17
N VAL A 56 0.48 8.90 -5.76
CA VAL A 56 1.77 9.63 -5.81
C VAL A 56 2.27 9.98 -4.42
N VAL A 57 1.39 10.47 -3.53
CA VAL A 57 1.76 10.76 -2.14
C VAL A 57 2.25 9.49 -1.44
N ALA A 58 1.55 8.36 -1.61
CA ALA A 58 1.98 7.07 -1.07
C ALA A 58 3.40 6.69 -1.51
N LEU A 59 3.66 6.74 -2.82
CA LEU A 59 4.95 6.39 -3.40
C LEU A 59 6.07 7.32 -2.91
N MET A 60 5.80 8.63 -2.79
CA MET A 60 6.74 9.59 -2.23
C MET A 60 7.11 9.22 -0.78
N THR A 61 6.13 8.91 0.07
CA THR A 61 6.37 8.46 1.45
C THR A 61 7.19 7.18 1.50
N LEU A 62 6.88 6.19 0.64
CA LEU A 62 7.64 4.93 0.57
C LEU A 62 9.10 5.15 0.15
N SER A 63 9.35 6.08 -0.76
CA SER A 63 10.70 6.43 -1.20
C SER A 63 11.50 7.24 -0.16
N SER A 64 10.81 7.92 0.76
CA SER A 64 11.44 8.87 1.70
C SER A 64 11.94 8.25 3.01
N SER A 65 11.86 6.93 3.17
CA SER A 65 12.37 6.18 4.35
C SER A 65 11.73 6.55 5.70
N THR A 66 10.61 7.27 5.74
CA THR A 66 9.92 7.63 6.99
C THR A 66 8.98 6.51 7.46
N GLU A 67 9.03 6.18 8.75
CA GLU A 67 8.39 4.99 9.35
C GLU A 67 6.85 5.07 9.44
N ASP A 68 6.26 6.28 9.39
CA ASP A 68 4.81 6.49 9.56
C ASP A 68 4.02 6.38 8.24
N TRP A 69 3.95 5.15 7.72
CA TRP A 69 2.95 4.81 6.71
C TRP A 69 1.79 4.11 7.43
N ASP A 70 0.58 4.66 7.36
CA ASP A 70 -0.61 3.94 7.84
C ASP A 70 -1.52 3.62 6.67
N VAL A 71 -1.72 2.32 6.44
CA VAL A 71 -2.67 1.80 5.44
C VAL A 71 -4.10 2.23 5.76
N GLY A 72 -4.40 2.47 7.05
CA GLY A 72 -5.68 3.00 7.54
C GLY A 72 -6.04 4.32 6.87
N SER A 73 -5.05 5.18 6.60
CA SER A 73 -5.26 6.46 5.90
C SER A 73 -5.94 6.28 4.54
N PHE A 74 -5.62 5.23 3.77
CA PHE A 74 -6.26 5.01 2.45
C PHE A 74 -7.74 4.66 2.57
N TYR A 75 -8.14 3.93 3.61
CA TYR A 75 -9.54 3.56 3.85
C TYR A 75 -10.31 4.67 4.59
N GLU A 76 -9.64 5.45 5.46
CA GLU A 76 -10.22 6.59 6.18
C GLU A 76 -10.26 7.90 5.39
N ASN A 77 -9.69 7.93 4.19
CA ASN A 77 -9.82 9.08 3.29
C ASN A 77 -11.28 9.37 2.86
N GLN A 78 -12.26 8.52 3.21
CA GLN A 78 -13.69 8.86 3.13
C GLN A 78 -14.21 9.68 4.34
N ALA A 79 -13.57 9.58 5.51
CA ALA A 79 -13.88 10.40 6.68
C ALA A 79 -13.16 11.76 6.64
N LEU A 80 -11.93 11.82 6.11
CA LEU A 80 -11.14 13.07 6.01
C LEU A 80 -11.61 14.02 4.89
N VAL A 81 -12.28 13.52 3.83
CA VAL A 81 -12.98 14.39 2.87
C VAL A 81 -14.13 15.18 3.51
N ASN A 82 -14.75 14.66 4.58
CA ASN A 82 -15.77 15.40 5.33
C ASN A 82 -15.14 16.43 6.29
N LEU A 83 -13.89 16.25 6.71
CA LEU A 83 -13.15 17.21 7.55
C LEU A 83 -12.54 18.36 6.72
N MET A 84 -12.27 18.13 5.43
CA MET A 84 -11.79 19.15 4.49
C MET A 84 -12.93 19.92 3.77
N SER A 85 -14.19 19.58 4.06
CA SER A 85 -15.39 20.29 3.57
C SER A 85 -16.03 21.16 4.68
N GLY A 86 -15.21 21.76 5.54
CA GLY A 86 -15.63 22.77 6.49
C GLY A 86 -15.94 24.10 5.79
N ARG A 87 -17.21 24.49 5.83
CA ARG A 87 -17.59 25.92 5.87
C ARG A 87 -17.09 26.56 7.16
#